data_AF-A0A2M8AGV0-F1
#
_entry.id   AF-A0A2M8AGV0-F1
#
_cell.length_a   1.000
_cell.length_b   1.000
_cell.length_c   1.000
_cell.angle_alpha   90.00
_cell.angle_beta   90.00
_cell.angle_gamma   90.00
#
_symmetry.space_group_name_H-M   'P 1'
#
loop_
_entity.id
_entity.type
_entity.pdbx_description
1 polymer ?
#
loop_
_entity_poly.entity_id
_entity_poly.type
_entity_poly.pdbx_seq_one_letter_code
_entity_poly.pdbx_strand_id
1 'polypeptide(L)'
;TERDCKLFKTGKFYSEVTIDGVLYTSEFERFEHLQVETYNQKSDSAQVRWINDCEVVFKTIHPKSMADHKDIHLKILTTTDSSYTFEYSYVGETKKQKGMAFKIR
;
A
#
# COMPACT_ATOMS: atom_id res chain seq x y z
N THR A 1 22.40 -5.19 -6.17
CA THR A 1 21.02 -5.29 -5.64
C THR A 1 20.43 -3.91 -5.64
N GLU A 2 19.71 -3.59 -6.71
CA GLU A 2 19.25 -2.24 -7.01
C GLU A 2 17.85 -2.08 -6.44
N ARG A 3 17.73 -1.37 -5.32
CA ARG A 3 16.45 -1.06 -4.69
C ARG A 3 15.84 0.15 -5.38
N ASP A 4 15.23 -0.05 -6.53
CA ASP A 4 14.57 1.05 -7.25
C ASP A 4 13.09 1.15 -6.88
N CYS A 5 12.82 1.80 -5.75
CA CYS A 5 11.44 2.06 -5.29
C CYS A 5 10.68 3.00 -6.25
N LYS A 6 11.37 3.75 -7.14
CA LYS A 6 10.70 4.69 -8.07
C LYS A 6 9.86 3.95 -9.10
N LEU A 7 10.27 2.74 -9.49
CA LEU A 7 9.53 1.87 -10.42
C LEU A 7 8.17 1.40 -9.88
N PHE A 8 7.95 1.55 -8.57
CA PHE A 8 6.75 1.15 -7.84
C PHE A 8 5.91 2.35 -7.34
N LYS A 9 6.27 3.57 -7.77
CA LYS A 9 5.50 4.78 -7.43
C LYS A 9 4.17 4.86 -8.17
N THR A 10 4.13 4.35 -9.40
CA THR A 10 2.93 4.33 -10.24
C THR A 10 2.76 2.99 -10.95
N GLY A 11 1.52 2.64 -11.27
CA GLY A 11 1.15 1.41 -11.96
C GLY A 11 0.06 0.62 -11.25
N LYS A 12 -0.26 -0.54 -11.80
CA LYS A 12 -1.21 -1.49 -11.23
C LYS A 12 -0.47 -2.58 -10.47
N PHE A 13 -1.00 -2.92 -9.31
CA PHE A 13 -0.40 -3.89 -8.42
C PHE A 13 -1.50 -4.74 -7.77
N TYR A 14 -1.14 -5.93 -7.31
CA TYR A 14 -1.94 -6.67 -6.34
C TYR A 14 -1.13 -6.87 -5.06
N SER A 15 -1.78 -6.68 -3.91
CA SER A 15 -1.21 -6.97 -2.60
C SER A 15 -1.72 -8.29 -2.06
N GLU A 16 -0.82 -9.00 -1.39
CA GLU A 16 -1.06 -10.21 -0.64
C GLU A 16 -0.64 -9.96 0.81
N VAL A 17 -1.59 -10.09 1.74
CA VAL A 17 -1.36 -9.94 3.17
C VAL A 17 -1.92 -11.16 3.88
N THR A 18 -1.11 -11.79 4.73
CA THR A 18 -1.57 -12.92 5.55
C THR A 18 -1.95 -12.42 6.94
N ILE A 19 -3.23 -12.50 7.29
CA ILE A 19 -3.75 -12.12 8.61
C ILE A 19 -4.37 -13.37 9.23
N ASP A 20 -3.90 -13.77 10.42
CA ASP A 20 -4.36 -14.97 11.15
C ASP A 20 -4.33 -16.27 10.31
N GLY A 21 -3.35 -16.38 9.40
CA GLY A 21 -3.20 -17.54 8.51
C GLY A 21 -4.09 -17.51 7.26
N VAL A 22 -4.92 -16.48 7.09
CA VAL A 22 -5.75 -16.27 5.90
C VAL A 22 -5.05 -15.31 4.94
N LEU A 23 -4.90 -15.72 3.68
CA LEU A 23 -4.36 -14.88 2.61
C LEU A 23 -5.45 -13.94 2.09
N TYR A 24 -5.23 -12.64 2.25
CA TYR A 24 -6.05 -11.60 1.70
C TYR A 24 -5.35 -10.99 0.49
N THR A 25 -6.05 -10.97 -0.64
CA THR A 25 -5.57 -10.39 -1.88
C THR A 25 -6.41 -9.19 -2.27
N SER A 26 -5.78 -8.06 -2.59
CA SER A 26 -6.45 -6.87 -3.11
C SER A 26 -5.71 -6.33 -4.33
N GLU A 27 -6.43 -5.72 -5.26
CA GLU A 27 -5.84 -5.08 -6.43
C GLU A 27 -5.86 -3.56 -6.23
N PHE A 28 -4.78 -2.87 -6.56
CA PHE A 28 -4.75 -1.42 -6.47
C PHE A 28 -3.97 -0.78 -7.62
N GLU A 29 -4.45 0.37 -8.05
CA GLU A 29 -3.79 1.22 -9.02
C GLU A 29 -3.26 2.46 -8.32
N ARG A 30 -1.95 2.69 -8.44
CA ARG A 30 -1.26 3.83 -7.85
C ARG A 30 -0.90 4.83 -8.94
N PHE A 31 -1.32 6.07 -8.72
CA PHE A 31 -0.98 7.27 -9.47
C PHE A 31 -0.04 8.16 -8.62
N GLU A 32 0.38 9.30 -9.16
CA GLU A 32 1.34 10.20 -8.49
C GLU A 32 0.88 10.67 -7.10
N HIS A 33 -0.41 10.96 -6.95
CA HIS A 33 -1.00 11.52 -5.73
C HIS A 33 -2.27 10.77 -5.27
N LEU A 34 -2.63 9.67 -5.93
CA LEU A 34 -3.87 8.93 -5.69
C LEU A 34 -3.60 7.42 -5.79
N GLN A 35 -4.20 6.63 -4.93
CA GLN A 35 -4.25 5.19 -5.01
C GLN A 35 -5.72 4.78 -4.99
N VAL A 36 -6.11 3.91 -5.91
CA VAL A 36 -7.44 3.32 -5.99
C VAL A 36 -7.28 1.84 -5.74
N GLU A 37 -7.75 1.38 -4.58
CA GLU A 37 -7.75 -0.03 -4.21
C GLU A 37 -9.14 -0.62 -4.48
N THR A 38 -9.18 -1.83 -5.01
CA THR A 38 -10.39 -2.61 -5.24
C THR A 38 -10.29 -3.92 -4.48
N TYR A 39 -11.15 -4.07 -3.49
CA TYR A 39 -11.27 -5.28 -2.68
C TYR A 39 -12.74 -5.69 -2.59
N ASN A 40 -13.03 -6.93 -3.01
CA ASN A 40 -14.37 -7.52 -2.95
C ASN A 40 -15.48 -6.63 -3.57
N GLN A 41 -15.24 -6.14 -4.80
CA GLN A 41 -16.13 -5.22 -5.56
C GLN A 41 -16.34 -3.84 -4.92
N LYS A 42 -15.66 -3.53 -3.82
CA LYS A 42 -15.60 -2.18 -3.25
C LYS A 42 -14.30 -1.53 -3.69
N SER A 43 -14.42 -0.32 -4.22
CA SER A 43 -13.27 0.51 -4.56
C SER A 43 -13.16 1.65 -3.56
N ASP A 44 -11.97 1.77 -2.97
CA ASP A 44 -11.61 2.80 -2.02
C ASP A 44 -10.48 3.66 -2.62
N SER A 45 -10.51 4.96 -2.31
CA SER A 45 -9.54 5.93 -2.84
C SER A 45 -8.79 6.61 -1.71
N ALA A 46 -7.46 6.57 -1.81
CA ALA A 46 -6.55 7.14 -0.84
C ALA A 46 -5.60 8.13 -1.53
N GLN A 47 -5.37 9.27 -0.90
CA GLN A 47 -4.36 10.22 -1.33
C GLN A 47 -2.98 9.69 -0.99
N VAL A 48 -2.06 9.77 -1.95
CA VAL A 48 -0.69 9.23 -1.84
C VAL A 48 0.27 10.38 -1.59
N ARG A 49 0.99 10.31 -0.47
CA ARG A 49 2.02 11.28 -0.12
C ARG A 49 3.34 10.58 0.16
N TRP A 50 4.28 10.69 -0.77
CA TRP A 50 5.63 10.16 -0.60
C TRP A 50 6.44 11.03 0.37
N ILE A 51 7.02 10.41 1.40
CA ILE A 51 8.00 11.04 2.29
C ILE A 51 9.38 10.96 1.65
N ASN A 52 9.71 9.81 1.06
CA ASN A 52 10.93 9.57 0.31
C ASN A 52 10.65 8.55 -0.81
N ASP A 53 11.68 7.99 -1.46
CA ASP A 53 11.46 7.06 -2.57
C ASP A 53 10.83 5.72 -2.16
N CYS A 54 10.95 5.28 -0.90
CA CYS A 54 10.48 3.99 -0.40
C CYS A 54 9.44 4.09 0.74
N GLU A 55 9.11 5.31 1.20
CA GLU A 55 8.15 5.56 2.28
C GLU A 55 7.04 6.48 1.79
N VAL A 56 5.80 6.06 2.07
CA VAL A 56 4.59 6.70 1.59
C VAL A 56 3.54 6.70 2.68
N VAL A 57 2.78 7.78 2.75
CA VAL A 57 1.63 7.92 3.64
C VAL A 57 0.38 7.94 2.78
N PHE A 58 -0.57 7.08 3.11
CA PHE A 58 -1.90 7.05 2.52
C PHE A 58 -2.87 7.75 3.44
N LYS A 59 -3.65 8.66 2.88
CA LYS A 59 -4.71 9.36 3.57
C LYS A 59 -6.03 9.07 2.88
N THR A 60 -6.97 8.46 3.59
CA THR A 60 -8.32 8.20 3.06
C THR A 60 -8.98 9.52 2.66
N ILE A 61 -9.47 9.62 1.41
CA ILE A 61 -10.08 10.87 0.90
C ILE A 61 -11.48 11.06 1.48
N HIS A 62 -12.23 9.97 1.65
CA HIS A 62 -13.60 9.98 2.19
C HIS A 62 -13.76 8.96 3.31
N PRO A 63 -13.22 9.22 4.52
CA PRO A 63 -13.41 8.35 5.66
C PRO A 63 -14.90 8.30 6.02
N LYS A 64 -15.51 7.10 6.03
CA LYS A 64 -16.91 6.91 6.45
C LYS A 64 -17.01 6.66 7.95
N SER A 65 -15.92 6.26 8.57
CA SER A 65 -15.80 5.99 10.00
C SER A 65 -14.55 6.66 10.60
N MET A 66 -14.57 6.88 11.92
CA MET A 66 -13.40 7.36 12.68
C MET A 66 -12.19 6.42 12.59
N ALA A 67 -12.42 5.14 12.28
CA ALA A 67 -11.35 4.17 12.01
C ALA A 67 -10.63 4.45 10.68
N ASP A 68 -11.36 4.97 9.67
CA ASP A 68 -10.83 5.28 8.33
C ASP A 68 -10.07 6.61 8.30
N HIS A 69 -10.21 7.41 9.36
CA HIS A 69 -9.50 8.68 9.56
C HIS A 69 -8.02 8.51 9.88
N LYS A 70 -7.57 7.29 10.15
CA LYS A 70 -6.17 7.01 10.45
C LYS A 70 -5.36 6.96 9.16
N ASP A 71 -4.40 7.86 9.05
CA ASP A 71 -3.40 7.81 7.99
C ASP A 71 -2.59 6.51 8.12
N ILE A 72 -2.29 5.88 6.98
CA ILE A 72 -1.50 4.64 6.93
C ILE A 72 -0.11 5.02 6.45
N HIS A 73 0.91 4.73 7.26
CA HIS A 73 2.31 4.81 6.84
C HIS A 73 2.73 3.45 6.29
N LEU A 74 3.12 3.42 5.02
CA LEU A 74 3.68 2.26 4.34
C LEU A 74 5.16 2.51 4.02
N LYS A 75 5.97 1.50 4.29
CA LYS A 75 7.39 1.48 4.00
C LYS A 75 7.72 0.23 3.20
N ILE A 76 8.24 0.43 2.00
CA ILE A 76 8.79 -0.64 1.17
C ILE A 76 10.09 -1.11 1.83
N LEU A 77 10.20 -2.39 2.15
CA LEU A 77 11.39 -2.99 2.78
C LEU A 77 12.37 -3.51 1.74
N THR A 78 11.85 -4.32 0.81
CA THR A 78 12.63 -5.00 -0.23
C THR A 78 11.87 -4.96 -1.54
N THR A 79 12.58 -4.79 -2.64
CA THR A 79 12.03 -4.82 -4.00
C THR A 79 12.71 -5.94 -4.78
N THR A 80 11.97 -6.54 -5.69
CA THR A 80 12.42 -7.49 -6.71
C THR A 80 12.09 -6.92 -8.09
N ASP A 81 12.31 -7.68 -9.16
CA ASP A 81 12.03 -7.24 -10.52
C ASP A 81 10.52 -7.03 -10.78
N SER A 82 9.66 -7.76 -10.06
CA SER A 82 8.21 -7.76 -10.27
C SER A 82 7.38 -7.58 -9.00
N SER A 83 8.00 -7.52 -7.84
CA SER A 83 7.30 -7.42 -6.55
C SER A 83 8.08 -6.60 -5.53
N TYR A 84 7.42 -6.21 -4.45
CA TYR A 84 8.04 -5.58 -3.31
C TYR A 84 7.36 -6.01 -2.01
N THR A 85 8.16 -6.20 -0.98
CA THR A 85 7.68 -6.42 0.38
C THR A 85 7.54 -5.06 1.06
N PHE A 86 6.41 -4.83 1.70
CA PHE A 86 6.15 -3.61 2.44
C PHE A 86 5.71 -3.91 3.86
N GLU A 87 6.02 -2.99 4.76
CA GLU A 87 5.39 -2.90 6.06
C GLU A 87 4.42 -1.71 6.07
N TYR A 88 3.27 -1.87 6.71
CA TYR A 88 2.31 -0.80 6.90
C TYR A 88 1.82 -0.74 8.34
N SER A 89 1.53 0.46 8.81
CA SER A 89 0.98 0.72 10.14
C SER A 89 0.16 1.99 10.12
N TYR A 90 -0.82 2.09 11.02
CA TYR A 90 -1.47 3.36 11.26
C TYR A 90 -0.48 4.35 11.88
N VAL A 91 -0.52 5.61 11.43
CA VAL A 91 0.33 6.67 11.98
C VAL A 91 0.04 6.81 13.48
N GLY A 92 1.08 6.64 14.30
CA GLY A 92 0.97 6.66 15.76
C GLY A 92 0.76 5.29 16.42
N GLU A 93 0.56 4.22 15.65
CA GLU A 93 0.54 2.85 16.17
C GLU A 93 1.90 2.16 16.07
N THR A 94 2.18 1.28 17.03
CA THR A 94 3.40 0.45 17.06
C THR A 94 3.22 -0.88 16.35
N LYS A 95 1.97 -1.31 16.10
CA LYS A 95 1.65 -2.56 15.42
C LYS A 95 1.83 -2.37 13.91
N LYS A 96 2.90 -2.97 13.37
CA LYS A 96 3.18 -3.02 11.95
C LYS A 96 2.73 -4.35 11.37
N GLN A 97 2.04 -4.28 10.24
CA GLN A 97 1.69 -5.42 9.43
C GLN A 97 2.62 -5.49 8.23
N LYS A 98 2.82 -6.69 7.69
CA LYS A 98 3.69 -6.92 6.53
C LYS A 98 2.87 -7.54 5.41
N GLY A 99 3.12 -7.06 4.20
CA GLY A 99 2.49 -7.55 2.99
C GLY A 99 3.50 -7.62 1.86
N MET A 100 3.08 -8.26 0.77
CA MET A 100 3.83 -8.31 -0.47
C MET A 100 2.95 -7.77 -1.59
N ALA A 101 3.48 -6.89 -2.42
CA ALA A 101 2.79 -6.35 -3.57
C ALA A 101 3.52 -6.77 -4.84
N PHE A 102 2.77 -7.07 -5.87
CA PHE A 102 3.25 -7.57 -7.14
C PHE A 102 2.71 -6.68 -8.25
N LYS A 103 3.54 -6.38 -9.23
CA LYS A 103 3.17 -5.54 -10.36
C LYS A 103 2.29 -6.33 -11.35
N ILE A 104 1.11 -5.79 -11.63
CA ILE A 104 0.23 -6.27 -12.69
C ILE A 104 0.71 -5.60 -13.98
N ARG A 105 1.11 -6.43 -14.93
CA ARG A 105 1.89 -6.07 -16.13
C ARG A 105 1.24 -5.00 -16.99
#